data_AF-R4YKI3-F1
#
_entry.id   AF-R4YKI3-F1
#
_cell.length_a   1.000
_cell.length_b   1.000
_cell.length_c   1.000
_cell.angle_alpha   90.00
_cell.angle_beta   90.00
_cell.angle_gamma   90.00
#
_symmetry.space_group_name_H-M   'P 1'
#
loop_
_entity.id
_entity.type
_entity.pdbx_description
1 polymer ?
#
loop_
_entity_poly.entity_id
_entity_poly.type
_entity_poly.pdbx_seq_one_letter_code
_entity_poly.pdbx_strand_id
1 'polypeptide(L)'
;MKKLALTVRTAIERSLEKFGLPNDEAIVRLLLMICAHESRGFVCCKQLNGGPALGLFQMEPNTFDFVQGYLTRTNKFPLISRSMIVERLLIDVEFAAAMARVYLWTEPTPLPDADDLQGLAEYASKFWNRGGEGEPHEYLNDFKIHVWGEV
;
A
#
# COMPACT_ATOMS: atom_id res chain seq x y z
N MET A 1 -8.97 -16.47 4.03
CA MET A 1 -7.74 -15.65 3.89
C MET A 1 -6.53 -16.51 4.23
N LYS A 2 -5.45 -16.45 3.44
CA LYS A 2 -4.18 -17.15 3.72
C LYS A 2 -3.55 -16.62 5.01
N LYS A 3 -2.81 -17.48 5.72
CA LYS A 3 -2.15 -17.12 7.00
C LYS A 3 -1.24 -15.90 6.87
N LEU A 4 -0.43 -15.84 5.82
CA LEU A 4 0.48 -14.72 5.59
C LEU A 4 -0.29 -13.40 5.35
N ALA A 5 -1.37 -13.45 4.57
CA ALA A 5 -2.23 -12.29 4.34
C ALA A 5 -2.88 -11.78 5.64
N LEU A 6 -3.22 -12.67 6.58
CA LEU A 6 -3.75 -12.26 7.89
C LEU A 6 -2.70 -11.50 8.72
N THR A 7 -1.43 -11.95 8.69
CA THR A 7 -0.31 -11.24 9.35
C THR A 7 -0.10 -9.87 8.75
N VAL A 8 -0.09 -9.76 7.42
CA VAL A 8 0.06 -8.48 6.72
C VAL A 8 -1.13 -7.56 6.98
N ARG A 9 -2.36 -8.09 6.98
CA ARG A 9 -3.58 -7.36 7.36
C ARG A 9 -3.43 -6.75 8.75
N THR A 10 -2.99 -7.55 9.72
CA THR A 10 -2.77 -7.08 11.10
C THR A 10 -1.77 -5.93 11.16
N ALA A 11 -0.68 -5.99 10.38
CA ALA A 11 0.30 -4.92 10.32
C ALA A 11 -0.26 -3.64 9.68
N ILE A 12 -1.10 -3.77 8.64
CA ILE A 12 -1.79 -2.64 8.01
C ILE A 12 -2.76 -2.00 9.01
N GLU A 13 -3.63 -2.78 9.64
CA GLU A 13 -4.62 -2.25 10.61
C GLU A 13 -3.93 -1.56 11.79
N ARG A 14 -2.88 -2.18 12.36
CA ARG A 14 -2.07 -1.57 13.42
C ARG A 14 -1.40 -0.28 12.97
N SER A 15 -0.90 -0.22 11.73
CA SER A 15 -0.33 1.01 11.17
C SER A 15 -1.35 2.13 11.13
N LEU A 16 -2.53 1.86 10.56
CA LEU A 16 -3.57 2.87 10.40
C LEU A 16 -4.01 3.42 11.77
N GLU A 17 -4.17 2.55 12.76
CA GLU A 17 -4.49 2.94 14.14
C GLU A 17 -3.35 3.74 14.79
N LYS A 18 -2.13 3.18 14.80
CA LYS A 18 -0.93 3.77 15.42
C LYS A 18 -0.64 5.18 14.92
N PHE A 19 -0.89 5.44 13.64
CA PHE A 19 -0.59 6.72 13.01
C PHE A 19 -1.83 7.64 12.88
N GLY A 20 -2.98 7.23 13.42
CA GLY A 20 -4.22 8.02 13.38
C GLY A 20 -4.71 8.29 11.96
N LEU A 21 -4.55 7.31 11.07
CA LEU A 21 -4.95 7.39 9.68
C LEU A 21 -6.41 6.92 9.51
N PRO A 22 -7.20 7.55 8.63
CA PRO A 22 -8.56 7.11 8.34
C PRO A 22 -8.57 5.67 7.83
N ASN A 23 -9.33 4.85 8.55
CA ASN A 23 -9.36 3.40 8.43
C ASN A 23 -10.80 2.92 8.24
N ASP A 24 -11.02 2.17 7.17
CA ASP A 24 -12.21 1.41 6.87
C ASP A 24 -11.82 0.11 6.13
N GLU A 25 -12.78 -0.79 5.91
CA GLU A 25 -12.48 -2.06 5.25
C GLU A 25 -12.01 -1.87 3.80
N ALA A 26 -12.48 -0.83 3.10
CA ALA A 26 -12.12 -0.58 1.71
C ALA A 26 -10.63 -0.25 1.58
N ILE A 27 -10.10 0.62 2.45
CA ILE A 27 -8.67 0.95 2.43
C ILE A 27 -7.79 -0.20 2.90
N VAL A 28 -8.24 -1.01 3.87
CA VAL A 28 -7.50 -2.20 4.30
C VAL A 28 -7.38 -3.20 3.15
N ARG A 29 -8.48 -3.46 2.42
CA ARG A 29 -8.48 -4.34 1.25
C ARG A 29 -7.64 -3.78 0.11
N LEU A 30 -7.74 -2.49 -0.17
CA LEU A 30 -6.91 -1.82 -1.18
C LEU A 30 -5.42 -1.94 -0.86
N LEU A 31 -5.01 -1.67 0.38
CA LEU A 31 -3.60 -1.79 0.78
C LEU A 31 -3.12 -3.25 0.72
N LEU A 32 -3.95 -4.23 1.09
CA LEU A 32 -3.66 -5.65 0.92
C LEU A 32 -3.51 -6.05 -0.55
N MET A 33 -4.39 -5.53 -1.42
CA MET A 33 -4.34 -5.77 -2.86
C MET A 33 -3.07 -5.23 -3.49
N ILE A 34 -2.74 -3.98 -3.16
CA ILE A 34 -1.50 -3.35 -3.62
C ILE A 34 -0.31 -4.18 -3.17
N CYS A 35 -0.16 -4.44 -1.86
CA CYS A 35 1.03 -5.15 -1.41
C CYS A 35 1.07 -6.61 -1.86
N ALA A 36 -0.07 -7.28 -2.08
CA ALA A 36 -0.10 -8.60 -2.68
C ALA A 36 0.51 -8.61 -4.10
N HIS A 37 0.09 -7.67 -4.95
CA HIS A 37 0.59 -7.53 -6.31
C HIS A 37 2.07 -7.12 -6.33
N GLU A 38 2.40 -6.01 -5.66
CA GLU A 38 3.73 -5.39 -5.70
C GLU A 38 4.83 -6.30 -5.15
N SER A 39 4.52 -7.12 -4.14
CA SER A 39 5.51 -7.99 -3.49
C SER A 39 5.43 -9.47 -3.87
N ARG A 40 4.71 -9.81 -4.94
CA ARG A 40 4.53 -11.20 -5.42
C ARG A 40 3.97 -12.12 -4.33
N GLY A 41 2.92 -11.67 -3.66
CA GLY A 41 2.27 -12.38 -2.57
C GLY A 41 2.99 -12.27 -1.24
N PHE A 42 3.51 -11.08 -0.90
CA PHE A 42 4.17 -10.77 0.38
C PHE A 42 5.56 -11.39 0.55
N VAL A 43 6.25 -11.69 -0.56
CA VAL A 43 7.54 -12.41 -0.55
C VAL A 43 8.72 -11.49 -0.83
N CYS A 44 8.54 -10.47 -1.68
CA CYS A 44 9.62 -9.60 -2.12
C CYS A 44 9.54 -8.22 -1.48
N CYS A 45 10.60 -7.82 -0.76
CA CYS A 45 10.71 -6.46 -0.21
C CYS A 45 11.68 -5.55 -1.00
N LYS A 46 12.27 -6.06 -2.09
CA LYS A 46 13.06 -5.33 -3.08
C LYS A 46 12.75 -5.86 -4.47
N GLN A 47 12.82 -5.01 -5.49
CA GLN A 47 12.62 -5.42 -6.88
C GLN A 47 13.71 -6.38 -7.34
N LEU A 48 13.32 -7.40 -8.11
CA LEU A 48 14.27 -8.37 -8.70
C LEU A 48 15.08 -7.77 -9.86
N ASN A 49 14.53 -6.78 -10.55
CA ASN A 49 15.16 -6.12 -11.70
C ASN A 49 16.15 -5.01 -11.29
N GLY A 50 16.47 -4.89 -9.99
CA GLY A 50 17.42 -3.90 -9.47
C GLY A 50 16.89 -2.47 -9.36
N GLY A 51 15.58 -2.26 -9.56
CA GLY A 51 14.95 -0.96 -9.36
C GLY A 51 14.89 -0.54 -7.88
N PRO A 52 14.66 0.76 -7.61
CA PRO A 52 14.86 1.35 -6.29
C PRO A 52 13.67 1.14 -5.33
N ALA A 53 12.59 0.49 -5.77
CA ALA A 53 11.37 0.38 -4.98
C ALA A 53 11.53 -0.56 -3.78
N LEU A 54 10.97 -0.17 -2.62
CA LEU A 54 11.22 -0.83 -1.34
C LEU A 54 9.94 -1.26 -0.60
N GLY A 55 10.08 -2.32 0.19
CA GLY A 55 9.06 -2.84 1.09
C GLY A 55 7.95 -3.62 0.37
N LEU A 56 6.92 -4.02 1.12
CA LEU A 56 5.81 -4.81 0.56
C LEU A 56 4.96 -4.03 -0.46
N PHE A 57 5.01 -2.70 -0.39
CA PHE A 57 4.28 -1.83 -1.30
C PHE A 57 5.11 -1.46 -2.54
N GLN A 58 6.40 -1.83 -2.61
CA GLN A 58 7.33 -1.39 -3.66
C GLN A 58 7.21 0.13 -3.91
N MET A 59 7.29 0.92 -2.85
CA MET A 59 7.26 2.38 -2.99
C MET A 59 8.63 2.88 -3.45
N GLU A 60 8.65 3.65 -4.53
CA GLU A 60 9.87 4.29 -5.04
C GLU A 60 10.30 5.49 -4.17
N PRO A 61 11.61 5.84 -4.15
CA PRO A 61 12.11 6.98 -3.39
C PRO A 61 11.45 8.33 -3.74
N ASN A 62 11.16 8.59 -5.01
CA ASN A 62 10.50 9.83 -5.42
C ASN A 62 9.08 9.94 -4.83
N THR A 63 8.34 8.83 -4.78
CA THR A 63 7.01 8.77 -4.15
C THR A 63 7.12 8.96 -2.64
N PHE A 64 8.14 8.36 -2.00
CA PHE A 64 8.42 8.58 -0.58
C PHE A 64 8.68 10.05 -0.26
N ASP A 65 9.55 10.71 -1.04
CA ASP A 65 9.88 12.13 -0.85
C ASP A 65 8.66 13.03 -1.08
N PHE A 66 7.82 12.71 -2.07
CA PHE A 66 6.55 13.40 -2.29
C PHE A 66 5.65 13.32 -1.05
N VAL A 67 5.49 12.13 -0.46
CA VAL A 67 4.68 11.93 0.75
C VAL A 67 5.26 12.70 1.94
N GLN A 68 6.59 12.66 2.13
CA GLN A 68 7.26 13.43 3.19
C GLN A 68 7.03 14.95 3.03
N GLY A 69 7.11 15.45 1.79
CA GLY A 69 6.80 16.83 1.46
C GLY A 69 5.35 17.20 1.76
N TYR A 70 4.40 16.31 1.44
CA TYR A 70 2.98 16.48 1.78
C TYR A 70 2.75 16.54 3.30
N LEU A 71 3.32 15.60 4.06
CA LEU A 71 3.21 15.55 5.53
C LEU A 71 3.80 16.82 6.18
N THR A 72 4.95 17.26 5.69
CA THR A 72 5.64 18.45 6.21
C THR A 72 4.84 19.72 5.95
N ARG A 73 4.36 19.92 4.71
CA ARG A 73 3.64 21.13 4.32
C ARG A 73 2.24 21.24 4.92
N THR A 74 1.54 20.12 5.09
CA THR A 74 0.15 20.12 5.57
C THR A 74 0.02 19.93 7.08
N ASN A 75 1.07 19.45 7.73
CA ASN A 75 1.08 19.04 9.12
C ASN A 75 0.04 17.95 9.48
N LYS A 76 -0.54 17.26 8.48
CA LYS A 76 -1.46 16.14 8.68
C LYS A 76 -0.70 14.91 9.19
N PHE A 77 -1.42 14.05 9.91
CA PHE A 77 -0.92 12.79 10.48
C PHE A 77 0.38 12.99 11.29
N PRO A 78 0.36 13.83 12.33
CA PRO A 78 1.58 14.24 13.06
C PRO A 78 2.27 13.08 13.82
N LEU A 79 1.60 11.93 13.96
CA LEU A 79 2.17 10.71 14.55
C LEU A 79 3.16 10.01 13.61
N ILE A 80 3.15 10.32 12.31
CA ILE A 80 4.13 9.82 11.35
C ILE A 80 5.40 10.67 11.44
N SER A 81 6.53 10.02 11.72
CA SER A 81 7.82 10.72 11.80
C SER A 81 8.27 11.22 10.42
N ARG A 82 8.66 12.50 10.38
CA ARG A 82 9.20 13.19 9.19
C ARG A 82 10.71 13.04 9.01
N SER A 83 11.38 12.39 9.97
CA SER A 83 12.84 12.21 9.95
C SER A 83 13.25 10.80 9.52
N MET A 84 12.31 10.01 9.01
CA MET A 84 12.58 8.65 8.54
C MET A 84 13.22 8.69 7.15
N ILE A 85 14.14 7.76 6.90
CA ILE A 85 14.77 7.53 5.59
C ILE A 85 13.98 6.48 4.79
N VAL A 86 14.11 6.51 3.46
CA VAL A 86 13.36 5.63 2.54
C VAL A 86 13.59 4.14 2.84
N GLU A 87 14.79 3.76 3.29
CA GLU A 87 15.16 2.38 3.62
C GLU A 87 14.33 1.81 4.77
N ARG A 88 13.68 2.66 5.57
CA ARG A 88 12.77 2.22 6.64
C ARG A 88 11.60 1.41 6.09
N LEU A 89 11.18 1.67 4.85
CA LEU A 89 10.12 0.91 4.15
C LEU A 89 10.43 -0.59 4.04
N LEU A 90 11.72 -0.97 4.03
CA LEU A 90 12.16 -2.36 3.89
C LEU A 90 11.94 -3.19 5.16
N ILE A 91 12.07 -2.58 6.33
CA ILE A 91 12.15 -3.28 7.62
C ILE A 91 10.94 -3.01 8.54
N ASP A 92 10.12 -2.02 8.20
CA ASP A 92 8.98 -1.58 8.99
C ASP A 92 7.72 -1.54 8.13
N VAL A 93 7.01 -2.67 8.09
CA VAL A 93 5.77 -2.83 7.32
C VAL A 93 4.68 -1.88 7.80
N GLU A 94 4.62 -1.58 9.10
CA GLU A 94 3.65 -0.62 9.63
C GLU A 94 3.95 0.78 9.04
N PHE A 95 5.20 1.21 9.06
CA PHE A 95 5.59 2.49 8.44
C PHE A 95 5.35 2.50 6.92
N ALA A 96 5.66 1.41 6.22
CA ALA A 96 5.40 1.32 4.78
C ALA A 96 3.91 1.43 4.45
N ALA A 97 3.03 0.78 5.23
CA ALA A 97 1.59 0.90 5.09
C ALA A 97 1.09 2.33 5.36
N ALA A 98 1.69 3.03 6.33
CA ALA A 98 1.35 4.41 6.65
C ALA A 98 1.68 5.34 5.47
N MET A 99 2.87 5.21 4.90
CA MET A 99 3.30 6.00 3.75
C MET A 99 2.43 5.72 2.53
N ALA A 100 2.09 4.45 2.27
CA ALA A 100 1.18 4.06 1.20
C ALA A 100 -0.22 4.67 1.38
N ARG A 101 -0.76 4.61 2.61
CA ARG A 101 -2.06 5.20 2.95
C ARG A 101 -2.08 6.71 2.73
N VAL A 102 -1.01 7.41 3.12
CA VAL A 102 -0.89 8.86 2.95
C VAL A 102 -0.76 9.21 1.47
N TYR A 103 -0.01 8.44 0.69
CA TYR A 103 0.06 8.64 -0.76
C TYR A 103 -1.33 8.57 -1.40
N LEU A 104 -2.11 7.51 -1.11
CA LEU A 104 -3.49 7.38 -1.59
C LEU A 104 -4.42 8.46 -1.03
N TRP A 105 -4.16 8.98 0.18
CA TRP A 105 -4.91 10.11 0.75
C TRP A 105 -4.74 11.41 -0.07
N THR A 106 -3.64 11.55 -0.81
CA THR A 106 -3.46 12.73 -1.67
C THR A 106 -4.34 12.72 -2.91
N GLU A 107 -4.97 11.59 -3.24
CA GLU A 107 -5.94 11.47 -4.33
C GLU A 107 -7.37 11.79 -3.81
N PRO A 108 -8.05 12.80 -4.37
CA PRO A 108 -9.41 13.16 -3.96
C PRO A 108 -10.51 12.20 -4.45
N THR A 109 -10.22 11.33 -5.42
CA THR A 109 -11.19 10.35 -5.91
C THR A 109 -11.64 9.43 -4.77
N PRO A 110 -12.96 9.29 -4.52
CA PRO A 110 -13.46 8.40 -3.47
C PRO A 110 -13.05 6.95 -3.69
N LEU A 111 -12.85 6.21 -2.60
CA LEU A 111 -12.64 4.78 -2.67
C LEU A 111 -13.95 4.07 -3.08
N PRO A 112 -13.87 3.05 -3.93
CA PRO A 112 -14.93 2.08 -4.13
C PRO A 112 -15.36 1.40 -2.82
N ASP A 113 -16.52 0.76 -2.83
CA ASP A 113 -16.97 -0.06 -1.70
C ASP A 113 -15.98 -1.21 -1.44
N ALA A 114 -15.87 -1.64 -0.19
CA ALA A 114 -14.96 -2.71 0.19
C ALA A 114 -15.24 -4.02 -0.54
N ASP A 115 -16.50 -4.32 -0.84
CA ASP A 115 -16.91 -5.54 -1.56
C ASP A 115 -16.78 -5.39 -3.09
N ASP A 116 -16.59 -4.17 -3.61
CA ASP A 116 -16.29 -3.91 -5.03
C ASP A 116 -14.80 -4.07 -5.32
N LEU A 117 -14.33 -5.32 -5.31
CA LEU A 117 -12.93 -5.62 -5.57
C LEU A 117 -12.46 -5.20 -6.96
N GLN A 118 -13.35 -5.24 -7.95
CA GLN A 118 -13.03 -4.83 -9.31
C GLN A 118 -12.73 -3.33 -9.31
N GLY A 119 -13.60 -2.53 -8.70
CA GLY A 119 -13.38 -1.11 -8.51
C GLY A 119 -12.09 -0.82 -7.72
N LEU A 120 -11.81 -1.57 -6.65
CA LEU A 120 -10.56 -1.42 -5.89
C LEU A 120 -9.31 -1.71 -6.75
N ALA A 121 -9.39 -2.71 -7.63
CA ALA A 121 -8.28 -3.06 -8.52
C ALA A 121 -8.05 -2.01 -9.61
N GLU A 122 -9.12 -1.45 -10.16
CA GLU A 122 -9.07 -0.30 -11.07
C GLU A 122 -8.49 0.92 -10.37
N TYR A 123 -8.87 1.15 -9.12
CA TYR A 123 -8.33 2.23 -8.29
C TYR A 123 -6.82 2.05 -8.06
N ALA A 124 -6.38 0.85 -7.70
CA ALA A 124 -4.96 0.53 -7.52
C ALA A 124 -4.16 0.78 -8.80
N SER A 125 -4.55 0.16 -9.92
CA SER A 125 -3.88 0.33 -11.21
C SER A 125 -3.81 1.81 -11.62
N LYS A 126 -4.89 2.57 -11.44
CA LYS A 126 -4.96 3.98 -11.85
C LYS A 126 -4.15 4.92 -10.95
N PHE A 127 -4.18 4.72 -9.64
CA PHE A 127 -3.71 5.73 -8.68
C PHE A 127 -2.49 5.32 -7.87
N TRP A 128 -2.28 4.03 -7.63
CA TRP A 128 -1.04 3.50 -7.07
C TRP A 128 0.02 3.44 -8.16
N ASN A 129 -0.28 2.73 -9.25
CA ASN A 129 0.63 2.47 -10.37
C ASN A 129 0.58 3.58 -11.44
N ARG A 130 0.59 4.86 -11.04
CA ARG A 130 0.49 5.99 -11.99
C ARG A 130 1.62 5.95 -13.02
N GLY A 131 1.28 5.63 -14.26
CA GLY A 131 2.23 5.61 -15.38
C GLY A 131 3.06 4.32 -15.48
N GLY A 132 2.77 3.30 -14.68
CA GLY A 132 3.33 1.97 -14.86
C GLY A 132 2.40 1.04 -15.63
N GLU A 133 2.78 -0.25 -15.73
CA GLU A 133 2.14 -1.24 -16.61
C GLU A 133 1.20 -2.22 -15.89
N GLY A 134 1.10 -2.16 -14.55
CA GLY A 134 0.17 -2.97 -13.76
C GLY A 134 -1.30 -2.72 -14.10
N GLU A 135 -1.94 -3.75 -14.63
CA GLU A 135 -3.32 -3.73 -15.10
C GLU A 135 -4.31 -4.10 -13.98
N PRO A 136 -5.57 -3.58 -13.99
CA PRO A 136 -6.54 -3.87 -12.93
C PRO A 136 -6.78 -5.38 -12.70
N HIS A 137 -6.81 -6.17 -13.76
CA HIS A 137 -7.06 -7.61 -13.64
C HIS A 137 -5.93 -8.35 -12.93
N GLU A 138 -4.69 -7.85 -12.98
CA GLU A 138 -3.53 -8.44 -12.30
C GLU A 138 -3.64 -8.22 -10.78
N TYR A 139 -3.93 -6.98 -10.36
CA TYR A 139 -4.19 -6.66 -8.95
C TYR A 139 -5.33 -7.52 -8.37
N LEU A 140 -6.43 -7.67 -9.12
CA LEU A 140 -7.57 -8.49 -8.69
C LEU A 140 -7.19 -9.96 -8.54
N ASN A 141 -6.49 -10.52 -9.53
CA ASN A 141 -6.08 -11.92 -9.52
C ASN A 141 -5.09 -12.19 -8.36
N ASP A 142 -4.10 -11.33 -8.18
CA ASP A 142 -3.12 -11.46 -7.10
C ASP A 142 -3.77 -11.34 -5.72
N PHE A 143 -4.76 -10.46 -5.56
CA PHE A 143 -5.54 -10.40 -4.33
C PHE A 143 -6.29 -11.71 -4.07
N LYS A 144 -7.04 -12.23 -5.05
CA LYS A 144 -7.78 -13.48 -4.91
C LYS A 144 -6.87 -14.66 -4.57
N ILE A 145 -5.74 -14.78 -5.26
CA ILE A 145 -4.77 -15.86 -5.08
C ILE A 145 -4.04 -15.73 -3.74
N HIS A 146 -3.48 -14.56 -3.42
CA HIS A 146 -2.57 -14.39 -2.28
C HIS A 146 -3.28 -14.01 -0.98
N VAL A 147 -4.42 -13.32 -1.06
CA VAL A 147 -5.22 -12.95 0.12
C VAL A 147 -6.26 -14.02 0.40
N TRP A 148 -7.13 -14.36 -0.54
CA TRP A 148 -8.22 -15.31 -0.28
C TRP A 148 -7.85 -16.77 -0.46
N GLY A 149 -6.86 -17.06 -1.30
CA GLY A 149 -6.45 -18.42 -1.61
C GLY A 149 -7.38 -19.12 -2.58
N GLU A 150 -8.03 -18.35 -3.46
CA GLU A 150 -8.68 -18.91 -4.64
C GLU A 150 -7.63 -19.58 -5.54
N VAL A 151 -8.03 -20.67 -6.19
CA VAL A 151 -7.21 -21.52 -7.07
C VAL A 151 -7.78 -21.45 -8.47
#